data_AF-A0A9X2W424-F1
#
_entry.id   AF-A0A9X2W424-F1
#
_cell.length_a   1.000
_cell.length_b   1.000
_cell.length_c   1.000
_cell.angle_alpha   90.00
_cell.angle_beta   90.00
_cell.angle_gamma   90.00
#
_symmetry.space_group_name_H-M   'P 1'
#
loop_
_entity.id
_entity.type
_entity.pdbx_description
1 polymer ?
#
loop_
_entity_poly.entity_id
_entity_poly.type
_entity_poly.pdbx_seq_one_letter_code
_entity_poly.pdbx_strand_id
1 'polypeptide(L)'
;MKFVKIIAVSSILALGACGQDDAVEERGDQLEERADAVDQAYEQDAMALEEAADNAATDAREDALNARAEALDDVGDQKADAINERADEMN
;
A
#
# COMPACT_ATOMS: atom_id res chain seq x y z
N MET A 1 -34.84 0.89 -57.11
CA MET A 1 -35.20 0.16 -55.86
C MET A 1 -33.91 -0.35 -55.26
N LYS A 2 -33.29 0.37 -54.30
CA LYS A 2 -33.35 0.10 -52.84
C LYS A 2 -33.27 -1.40 -52.51
N PHE A 3 -32.12 -1.86 -52.00
CA PHE A 3 -32.02 -2.63 -50.75
C PHE A 3 -30.62 -2.47 -50.15
N VAL A 4 -30.54 -1.63 -49.11
CA VAL A 4 -29.46 -1.55 -48.12
C VAL A 4 -29.69 -2.66 -47.10
N LYS A 5 -28.68 -3.50 -46.80
CA LYS A 5 -28.49 -4.21 -45.51
C LYS A 5 -26.99 -4.51 -45.35
N ILE A 6 -26.22 -3.57 -44.81
CA ILE A 6 -25.64 -3.63 -43.45
C ILE A 6 -25.02 -5.01 -43.19
N ILE A 7 -23.76 -5.17 -43.59
CA ILE A 7 -22.89 -6.22 -43.07
C ILE A 7 -22.53 -5.79 -41.65
N ALA A 8 -22.92 -6.63 -40.69
CA ALA A 8 -22.76 -6.43 -39.28
C ALA A 8 -21.31 -6.03 -38.95
N VAL A 9 -21.16 -4.83 -38.40
CA VAL A 9 -19.95 -4.44 -37.67
C VAL A 9 -19.84 -5.41 -36.51
N SER A 10 -18.78 -6.21 -36.52
CA SER A 10 -18.39 -7.09 -35.42
C SER A 10 -17.97 -6.25 -34.21
N SER A 11 -18.94 -5.75 -33.45
CA SER A 11 -18.71 -4.91 -32.27
C SER A 11 -18.39 -5.68 -30.98
N ILE A 12 -17.89 -6.92 -31.05
CA ILE A 12 -17.78 -7.79 -29.86
C ILE A 12 -16.49 -7.57 -29.04
N LEU A 13 -15.56 -6.69 -29.46
CA LEU A 13 -14.27 -6.53 -28.77
C LEU A 13 -14.12 -5.29 -27.87
N ALA A 14 -15.19 -4.53 -27.59
CA ALA A 14 -15.09 -3.29 -26.82
C ALA A 14 -15.47 -3.40 -25.32
N LEU A 15 -15.84 -4.59 -24.82
CA LEU A 15 -16.30 -4.78 -23.42
C LEU A 15 -15.24 -5.37 -22.48
N GLY A 16 -14.07 -5.77 -22.99
CA GLY A 16 -12.98 -6.33 -22.17
C GLY A 16 -12.03 -5.28 -21.59
N ALA A 17 -12.03 -4.06 -22.13
CA ALA A 17 -11.10 -3.01 -21.70
C ALA A 17 -11.53 -2.36 -20.37
N CYS A 18 -12.82 -2.07 -20.18
CA CYS A 18 -13.27 -1.38 -18.97
C CYS A 18 -13.17 -2.23 -17.69
N GLY A 19 -13.55 -3.51 -17.73
CA GLY A 19 -13.53 -4.35 -16.51
C GLY A 19 -12.16 -4.93 -16.14
N GLN A 20 -11.16 -4.79 -17.02
CA GLN A 20 -9.79 -5.26 -16.74
C GLN A 20 -8.98 -4.17 -16.06
N ASP A 21 -9.21 -2.90 -16.41
CA ASP A 21 -8.65 -1.74 -15.71
C ASP A 21 -9.22 -1.65 -14.27
N ASP A 22 -10.53 -1.83 -14.09
CA ASP A 22 -11.17 -1.85 -12.76
C ASP A 22 -10.56 -2.90 -11.80
N ALA A 23 -10.19 -4.07 -12.33
CA ALA A 23 -9.62 -5.16 -11.52
C ALA A 23 -8.11 -4.98 -11.21
N VAL A 24 -7.44 -4.08 -11.93
CA VAL A 24 -6.04 -3.71 -11.66
C VAL A 24 -6.01 -2.62 -10.60
N GLU A 25 -6.87 -1.60 -10.71
CA GLU A 25 -7.08 -0.55 -9.70
C GLU A 25 -7.49 -1.16 -8.34
N GLU A 26 -8.46 -2.08 -8.30
CA GLU A 26 -8.86 -2.77 -7.05
C GLU A 26 -7.70 -3.54 -6.39
N ARG A 27 -6.72 -4.00 -7.19
CA ARG A 27 -5.51 -4.63 -6.63
C ARG A 27 -4.49 -3.61 -6.15
N GLY A 28 -4.42 -2.44 -6.77
CA GLY A 28 -3.65 -1.29 -6.27
C GLY A 28 -4.15 -0.87 -4.90
N ASP A 29 -5.46 -0.62 -4.78
CA ASP A 29 -6.11 -0.28 -3.50
C ASP A 29 -5.83 -1.32 -2.39
N GLN A 30 -5.91 -2.61 -2.71
CA GLN A 30 -5.60 -3.68 -1.76
C GLN A 30 -4.12 -3.72 -1.33
N LEU A 31 -3.21 -3.19 -2.15
CA LEU A 31 -1.80 -3.07 -1.79
C LEU A 31 -1.59 -1.83 -0.90
N GLU A 32 -2.23 -0.70 -1.20
CA GLU A 32 -2.20 0.50 -0.34
C GLU A 32 -2.73 0.17 1.07
N GLU A 33 -3.88 -0.50 1.17
CA GLU A 33 -4.42 -0.94 2.48
C GLU A 33 -3.45 -1.86 3.25
N ARG A 34 -2.63 -2.64 2.53
CA ARG A 34 -1.60 -3.48 3.16
C ARG A 34 -0.37 -2.67 3.57
N ALA A 35 0.01 -1.65 2.81
CA ALA A 35 1.07 -0.73 3.18
C ALA A 35 0.71 -0.03 4.49
N ASP A 36 -0.50 0.52 4.59
CA ASP A 36 -1.03 1.16 5.81
C ASP A 36 -1.03 0.22 7.01
N ALA A 37 -1.45 -1.04 6.80
CA ALA A 37 -1.47 -2.04 7.86
C ALA A 37 -0.06 -2.44 8.33
N VAL A 38 0.92 -2.41 7.42
CA VAL A 38 2.33 -2.64 7.76
C VAL A 38 2.86 -1.47 8.56
N ASP A 39 2.67 -0.25 8.07
CA ASP A 39 3.12 0.98 8.73
C ASP A 39 2.59 1.07 10.18
N GLN A 40 1.26 0.95 10.36
CA GLN A 40 0.64 0.96 11.69
C GLN A 40 1.15 -0.13 12.64
N ALA A 41 1.56 -1.29 12.12
CA ALA A 41 2.10 -2.36 12.97
C ALA A 41 3.49 -1.99 13.49
N TYR A 42 4.32 -1.39 12.64
CA TYR A 42 5.65 -0.92 13.01
C TYR A 42 5.58 0.30 13.93
N GLU A 43 4.69 1.26 13.66
CA GLU A 43 4.43 2.42 14.52
C GLU A 43 3.98 1.98 15.93
N GLN A 44 3.08 0.99 16.04
CA GLN A 44 2.66 0.44 17.33
C GLN A 44 3.80 -0.18 18.13
N ASP A 45 4.67 -0.96 17.47
CA ASP A 45 5.82 -1.56 18.11
C ASP A 45 6.86 -0.49 18.50
N ALA A 46 7.04 0.56 17.69
CA ALA A 46 7.92 1.69 17.99
C ALA A 46 7.41 2.50 19.19
N MET A 47 6.12 2.84 19.22
CA MET A 47 5.47 3.50 20.37
C MET A 47 5.63 2.70 21.67
N ALA A 48 5.53 1.36 21.62
CA ALA A 48 5.74 0.53 22.80
C ALA A 48 7.19 0.59 23.33
N LEU A 49 8.17 0.78 22.44
CA LEU A 49 9.57 0.99 22.82
C LEU A 49 9.79 2.39 23.41
N GLU A 50 9.16 3.43 22.86
CA GLU A 50 9.20 4.79 23.41
C GLU A 50 8.55 4.87 24.79
N GLU A 51 7.39 4.24 24.99
CA GLU A 51 6.76 4.19 26.32
C GLU A 51 7.66 3.45 27.33
N ALA A 52 8.38 2.43 26.90
CA ALA A 52 9.38 1.76 27.73
C ALA A 52 10.61 2.65 28.00
N ALA A 53 10.98 3.52 27.06
CA ALA A 53 12.07 4.49 27.19
C ALA A 53 11.73 5.56 28.22
N ASP A 54 10.51 6.11 28.20
CA ASP A 54 10.00 7.09 29.18
C ASP A 54 10.07 6.60 30.63
N ASN A 55 10.03 5.28 30.82
CA ASN A 55 10.10 4.63 32.13
C ASN A 55 11.49 4.05 32.43
N ALA A 56 12.51 4.34 31.62
CA ALA A 56 13.85 3.80 31.80
C ALA A 56 14.53 4.37 33.05
N ALA A 57 15.25 3.52 33.78
CA ALA A 57 15.95 3.93 35.01
C ALA A 57 17.21 4.77 34.78
N THR A 58 17.68 4.88 33.53
CA THR A 58 18.91 5.58 33.15
C THR A 58 18.81 6.11 31.73
N ASP A 59 19.39 7.28 31.47
CA ASP A 59 19.48 7.91 30.15
C ASP A 59 20.04 6.96 29.08
N ALA A 60 21.12 6.22 29.40
CA ALA A 60 21.71 5.26 28.46
C ALA A 60 20.76 4.13 28.03
N ARG A 61 19.72 3.84 28.83
CA ARG A 61 18.70 2.85 28.50
C ARG A 61 17.54 3.48 27.74
N GLU A 62 17.15 4.69 28.11
CA GLU A 62 16.21 5.52 27.34
C GLU A 62 16.72 5.70 25.90
N ASP A 63 17.95 6.19 25.74
CA ASP A 63 18.62 6.38 24.44
C ASP A 63 18.63 5.10 23.60
N ALA A 64 18.94 3.97 24.23
CA ALA A 64 19.00 2.68 23.54
C ALA A 64 17.63 2.15 23.11
N LEU A 65 16.55 2.54 23.80
CA LEU A 65 15.17 2.19 23.44
C LEU A 65 14.65 3.12 22.36
N ASN A 66 14.85 4.44 22.50
CA ASN A 66 14.49 5.43 21.48
C ASN A 66 15.17 5.14 20.14
N ALA A 67 16.47 4.85 20.13
CA ALA A 67 17.18 4.48 18.90
C ALA A 67 16.67 3.19 18.26
N ARG A 68 16.05 2.29 19.05
CA ARG A 68 15.41 1.09 18.50
C ARG A 68 14.02 1.37 17.97
N ALA A 69 13.27 2.27 18.60
CA ALA A 69 11.97 2.73 18.12
C ALA A 69 12.13 3.40 16.75
N GLU A 70 13.05 4.36 16.64
CA GLU A 70 13.37 5.05 15.37
C GLU A 70 13.79 4.07 14.27
N ALA A 71 14.69 3.14 14.58
CA ALA A 71 15.11 2.13 13.60
C ALA A 71 13.98 1.16 13.20
N LEU A 72 12.94 1.01 14.03
CA LEU A 72 11.80 0.16 13.73
C LEU A 72 10.79 0.91 12.85
N ASP A 73 10.52 2.17 13.19
CA ASP A 73 9.71 3.11 12.40
C ASP A 73 10.26 3.23 10.97
N ASP A 74 11.56 3.51 10.83
CA ASP A 74 12.27 3.55 9.54
C ASP A 74 12.09 2.28 8.69
N VAL A 75 12.02 1.10 9.34
CA VAL A 75 11.81 -0.19 8.67
C VAL A 75 10.35 -0.38 8.28
N GLY A 76 9.42 0.14 9.08
CA GLY A 76 7.99 0.21 8.76
C GLY A 76 7.77 1.02 7.49
N ASP A 77 8.25 2.26 7.49
CA ASP A 77 8.21 3.20 6.37
C ASP A 77 8.74 2.56 5.08
N GLN A 78 9.98 2.06 5.11
CA GLN A 78 10.61 1.47 3.92
C GLN A 78 9.83 0.27 3.35
N LYS A 79 9.12 -0.48 4.21
CA LYS A 79 8.30 -1.61 3.76
C LYS A 79 6.96 -1.16 3.21
N ALA A 80 6.31 -0.20 3.87
CA ALA A 80 5.07 0.40 3.41
C ALA A 80 5.29 1.09 2.05
N ASP A 81 6.36 1.88 1.93
CA ASP A 81 6.79 2.53 0.69
C ASP A 81 7.02 1.52 -0.44
N ALA A 82 7.74 0.43 -0.18
CA ALA A 82 7.97 -0.59 -1.21
C ALA A 82 6.67 -1.27 -1.69
N ILE A 83 5.64 -1.32 -0.85
CA ILE A 83 4.31 -1.83 -1.23
C ILE A 83 3.53 -0.75 -2.00
N ASN A 84 3.55 0.50 -1.54
CA ASN A 84 2.90 1.63 -2.19
C ASN A 84 3.48 1.91 -3.58
N GLU A 85 4.80 1.87 -3.76
CA GLU A 85 5.42 1.99 -5.08
C GLU A 85 4.87 0.95 -6.06
N ARG A 86 4.58 -0.27 -5.56
CA ARG A 86 3.99 -1.33 -6.38
C ARG A 86 2.50 -1.10 -6.65
N ALA A 87 1.78 -0.47 -5.72
CA ALA A 87 0.39 -0.08 -5.89
C ALA A 87 0.26 1.07 -6.90
N ASP A 88 1.12 2.08 -6.82
CA ASP A 88 1.18 3.23 -7.73
C ASP A 88 1.44 2.81 -9.19
N GLU A 89 2.19 1.74 -9.42
CA GLU A 89 2.37 1.17 -10.76
C GLU A 89 1.08 0.57 -11.35
N MET A 90 0.03 0.40 -10.54
CA MET A 90 -1.24 -0.23 -10.88
C MET A 90 -2.42 0.76 -10.91
N ASN A 91 -2.22 1.98 -10.42
CA ASN A 91 -3.22 3.05 -10.34
C ASN A 91 -3.04 4.12 -11.45
#